data_AF-A0A962QYF6-F1
#
_entry.id   AF-A0A962QYF6-F1
#
_cell.length_a   1.000
_cell.length_b   1.000
_cell.length_c   1.000
_cell.angle_alpha   90.00
_cell.angle_beta   90.00
_cell.angle_gamma   90.00
#
_symmetry.space_group_name_H-M   'P 1'
#
loop_
_entity.id
_entity.type
_entity.pdbx_description
1 polymer ?
#
loop_
_entity_poly.entity_id
_entity_poly.type
_entity_poly.pdbx_seq_one_letter_code
_entity_poly.pdbx_strand_id
1 'polypeptide(L)'
;MATELRRLKPLAAKMALSDSDFLVPGKHPIHQLLDQLQEAAVGWQARLGRAGQACHRLVTGAVGDALALQDTAQPAPALAKLNERISTAIQRDDARARRMSQRMIEAERGRIKTAKAKRTAALMINAALQKYPTPPAIGKFLKSAWYESSQLVLLKFGAESEEWQQVVAATASLLDSLQVSETEDKQRRQQLFEVVTHLPRQLKRWLLSLQHDSDAVDEAIGVVEFAHLKILRNQPLEPEWIAPLNTEEGDDLSAIPALPEAIREGQWFALDQGDGELVRARLALRMDEEKQLLFANQAGIKVLQRSFAEFAEMAQHGKVRLLLCGASFSRALAHAAGITTTEELDRVFGAEAARARQAMEQREREQAERIRQAQLAEAQARSVDAAQQSSDARLQALKDMQLPMGAWLGFHDTQPPLMAKLAVHDPQQNTYIFVDRNGIKLRQLSREQLHELIDKGMIDILEKRSSFRDQVRRRTQGPDAR
;
A
#
# COMPACT_ATOMS: atom_id res chain seq x y z
N MET A 1 -22.82 -14.73 -27.85
CA MET A 1 -22.39 -13.36 -28.18
C MET A 1 -22.42 -13.08 -29.68
N ALA A 2 -21.53 -13.67 -30.50
CA ALA A 2 -21.51 -13.39 -31.95
C ALA A 2 -22.85 -13.70 -32.67
N THR A 3 -23.53 -14.78 -32.28
CA THR A 3 -24.86 -15.13 -32.82
C THR A 3 -25.91 -14.07 -32.50
N GLU A 4 -25.87 -13.48 -31.30
CA GLU A 4 -26.82 -12.42 -30.92
C GLU A 4 -26.62 -11.17 -31.78
N LEU A 5 -25.38 -10.71 -31.96
CA LEU A 5 -25.09 -9.55 -32.80
C LEU A 5 -25.50 -9.75 -34.26
N ARG A 6 -25.38 -10.98 -34.79
CA ARG A 6 -25.82 -11.30 -36.16
C ARG A 6 -27.32 -11.11 -36.37
N ARG A 7 -28.13 -11.17 -35.31
CA ARG A 7 -29.58 -10.93 -35.40
C ARG A 7 -29.90 -9.49 -35.77
N LEU A 8 -28.99 -8.54 -35.53
CA LEU A 8 -29.17 -7.14 -35.94
C LEU A 8 -28.97 -6.89 -37.44
N LYS A 9 -28.48 -7.89 -38.21
CA LYS A 9 -28.23 -7.73 -39.65
C LYS A 9 -29.46 -7.24 -40.45
N PRO A 10 -30.68 -7.79 -40.27
CA PRO A 10 -31.85 -7.33 -41.01
C PRO A 10 -32.23 -5.89 -40.65
N LEU A 11 -32.10 -5.51 -39.37
CA LEU A 11 -32.32 -4.13 -38.93
C LEU A 11 -31.31 -3.19 -39.58
N ALA A 12 -30.03 -3.52 -39.56
CA ALA A 12 -28.99 -2.74 -40.22
C ALA A 12 -29.25 -2.59 -41.73
N ALA A 13 -29.66 -3.67 -42.41
CA ALA A 13 -30.02 -3.63 -43.83
C ALA A 13 -31.23 -2.73 -44.12
N LYS A 14 -32.27 -2.79 -43.28
CA LYS A 14 -33.43 -1.89 -43.39
C LYS A 14 -33.01 -0.43 -43.23
N MET A 15 -32.16 -0.14 -42.26
CA MET A 15 -31.67 1.23 -42.00
C MET A 15 -30.77 1.73 -43.15
N ALA A 16 -29.93 0.87 -43.72
CA ALA A 16 -29.14 1.19 -44.90
C ALA A 16 -29.97 1.59 -46.12
N LEU A 17 -31.20 1.05 -46.24
CA LEU A 17 -32.12 1.39 -47.34
C LEU A 17 -32.98 2.63 -47.03
N SER A 18 -33.18 2.98 -45.77
CA SER A 18 -34.10 4.04 -45.33
C SER A 18 -33.41 5.34 -44.92
N ASP A 19 -32.14 5.31 -44.51
CA ASP A 19 -31.40 6.47 -44.01
C ASP A 19 -30.14 6.71 -44.86
N SER A 20 -30.04 7.90 -45.46
CA SER A 20 -28.88 8.30 -46.27
C SER A 20 -27.61 8.49 -45.44
N ASP A 21 -27.74 8.80 -44.15
CA ASP A 21 -26.61 8.96 -43.22
C ASP A 21 -26.07 7.61 -42.71
N PHE A 22 -26.75 6.49 -43.00
CA PHE A 22 -26.27 5.16 -42.62
C PHE A 22 -24.88 4.86 -43.20
N LEU A 23 -24.57 5.32 -44.40
CA LEU A 23 -23.27 5.02 -45.02
C LEU A 23 -22.11 5.84 -44.43
N VAL A 24 -22.37 6.75 -43.48
CA VAL A 24 -21.34 7.49 -42.77
C VAL A 24 -20.92 6.67 -41.53
N PRO A 25 -19.69 6.12 -41.49
CA PRO A 25 -19.20 5.38 -40.33
C PRO A 25 -19.32 6.18 -39.03
N GLY A 26 -19.71 5.54 -37.93
CA GLY A 26 -19.80 6.16 -36.60
C GLY A 26 -20.94 7.18 -36.38
N LYS A 27 -21.49 7.78 -37.45
CA LYS A 27 -22.56 8.79 -37.33
C LYS A 27 -23.90 8.16 -36.95
N HIS A 28 -24.25 7.05 -37.59
CA HIS A 28 -25.56 6.47 -37.46
C HIS A 28 -25.74 5.71 -36.11
N PRO A 29 -26.91 5.81 -35.43
CA PRO A 29 -27.12 5.22 -34.10
C PRO A 29 -26.86 3.71 -34.00
N ILE A 30 -27.09 2.95 -35.08
CA ILE A 30 -26.80 1.50 -35.09
C ILE A 30 -25.29 1.22 -35.06
N HIS A 31 -24.47 2.10 -35.65
CA HIS A 31 -23.01 1.96 -35.63
C HIS A 31 -22.51 2.17 -34.21
N GLN A 32 -22.99 3.23 -33.57
CA GLN A 32 -22.68 3.53 -32.18
C GLN A 32 -23.11 2.39 -31.24
N LEU A 33 -24.28 1.79 -31.46
CA LEU A 33 -24.72 0.63 -30.68
C LEU A 33 -23.76 -0.55 -30.83
N LEU A 34 -23.42 -0.91 -32.08
CA LEU A 34 -22.51 -2.03 -32.36
C LEU A 34 -21.11 -1.80 -31.78
N ASP A 35 -20.60 -0.57 -31.89
CA ASP A 35 -19.33 -0.16 -31.31
C ASP A 35 -19.36 -0.23 -29.78
N GLN A 36 -20.40 0.27 -29.13
CA GLN A 36 -20.57 0.19 -27.66
C GLN A 36 -20.67 -1.24 -27.17
N LEU A 37 -21.44 -2.09 -27.85
CA LEU A 37 -21.58 -3.50 -27.48
C LEU A 37 -20.28 -4.28 -27.68
N GLN A 38 -19.51 -3.96 -28.73
CA GLN A 38 -18.20 -4.56 -28.93
C GLN A 38 -17.23 -4.12 -27.84
N GLU A 39 -17.15 -2.82 -27.52
CA GLU A 39 -16.30 -2.28 -26.45
C GLU A 39 -16.61 -2.97 -25.11
N ALA A 40 -17.90 -3.10 -24.77
CA ALA A 40 -18.34 -3.80 -23.57
C ALA A 40 -18.00 -5.29 -23.55
N ALA A 41 -17.82 -5.91 -24.71
CA ALA A 41 -17.58 -7.35 -24.86
C ALA A 41 -16.13 -7.72 -25.17
N VAL A 42 -15.20 -6.75 -25.30
CA VAL A 42 -13.77 -7.02 -25.60
C VAL A 42 -13.19 -8.02 -24.62
N GLY A 43 -13.41 -7.80 -23.33
CA GLY A 43 -12.90 -8.64 -22.24
C GLY A 43 -13.74 -9.88 -21.95
N TRP A 44 -14.85 -10.11 -22.67
CA TRP A 44 -15.79 -11.17 -22.33
C TRP A 44 -15.19 -12.56 -22.55
N GLN A 45 -15.39 -13.44 -21.57
CA GLN A 45 -15.07 -14.86 -21.60
C GLN A 45 -16.15 -15.65 -20.85
N ALA A 46 -16.38 -16.90 -21.25
CA ALA A 46 -17.41 -17.76 -20.64
C ALA A 46 -17.15 -18.02 -19.13
N ARG A 47 -15.89 -18.08 -18.72
CA ARG A 47 -15.46 -18.40 -17.34
C ARG A 47 -15.53 -17.22 -16.36
N LEU A 48 -16.00 -16.03 -16.79
CA LEU A 48 -16.09 -14.83 -15.93
C LEU A 48 -17.22 -14.87 -14.87
N GLY A 49 -17.96 -15.97 -14.76
CA GLY A 49 -19.05 -16.13 -13.80
C GLY A 49 -20.07 -14.98 -13.87
N ARG A 50 -20.33 -14.33 -12.74
CA ARG A 50 -21.31 -13.22 -12.63
C ARG A 50 -21.01 -12.04 -13.55
N ALA A 51 -19.74 -11.69 -13.76
CA ALA A 51 -19.38 -10.57 -14.64
C ALA A 51 -19.63 -10.92 -16.12
N GLY A 52 -19.31 -12.16 -16.52
CA GLY A 52 -19.61 -12.66 -17.86
C GLY A 52 -21.11 -12.74 -18.14
N GLN A 53 -21.90 -13.18 -17.15
CA GLN A 53 -23.36 -13.21 -17.24
C GLN A 53 -23.97 -11.80 -17.33
N ALA A 54 -23.43 -10.82 -16.58
CA ALA A 54 -23.89 -9.44 -16.64
C ALA A 54 -23.67 -8.82 -18.03
N CYS A 55 -22.47 -8.96 -18.59
CA CYS A 55 -22.15 -8.54 -19.96
C CYS A 55 -23.04 -9.27 -20.97
N HIS A 56 -23.25 -10.58 -20.81
CA HIS A 56 -24.15 -11.34 -21.69
C HIS A 56 -25.58 -10.79 -21.67
N ARG A 57 -26.13 -10.51 -20.49
CA ARG A 57 -27.48 -9.92 -20.37
C ARG A 57 -27.57 -8.53 -20.97
N LEU A 58 -26.53 -7.71 -20.80
CA LEU A 58 -26.47 -6.37 -21.41
C LEU A 58 -26.54 -6.48 -22.94
N VAL A 59 -25.73 -7.36 -23.54
CA VAL A 59 -25.71 -7.55 -25.01
C VAL A 59 -27.03 -8.12 -25.51
N THR A 60 -27.53 -9.21 -24.91
CA THR A 60 -28.79 -9.83 -25.35
C THR A 60 -29.98 -8.89 -25.17
N GLY A 61 -30.03 -8.13 -24.07
CA GLY A 61 -31.05 -7.13 -23.81
C GLY A 61 -31.00 -5.98 -24.82
N ALA A 62 -29.81 -5.44 -25.09
CA ALA A 62 -29.64 -4.39 -26.09
C ALA A 62 -30.04 -4.83 -27.50
N VAL A 63 -29.68 -6.05 -27.90
CA VAL A 63 -30.09 -6.63 -29.19
C VAL A 63 -31.61 -6.82 -29.25
N GLY A 64 -32.22 -7.34 -28.18
CA GLY A 64 -33.67 -7.51 -28.10
C GLY A 64 -34.42 -6.18 -28.20
N ASP A 65 -34.00 -5.18 -27.42
CA ASP A 65 -34.57 -3.83 -27.45
C ASP A 65 -34.42 -3.21 -28.84
N ALA A 66 -33.26 -3.33 -29.49
CA ALA A 66 -33.03 -2.81 -30.84
C ALA A 66 -33.92 -3.49 -31.90
N LEU A 67 -34.11 -4.82 -31.82
CA LEU A 67 -34.99 -5.54 -32.73
C LEU A 67 -36.46 -5.16 -32.55
N ALA A 68 -36.91 -4.89 -31.32
CA ALA A 68 -38.27 -4.42 -31.07
C ALA A 68 -38.56 -3.06 -31.71
N LEU A 69 -37.52 -2.26 -32.00
CA LEU A 69 -37.66 -0.98 -32.69
C LEU A 69 -37.80 -1.12 -34.22
N GLN A 70 -37.64 -2.33 -34.78
CA GLN A 70 -37.67 -2.55 -36.22
C GLN A 70 -38.98 -2.09 -36.88
N ASP A 71 -40.11 -2.21 -36.18
CA ASP A 71 -41.45 -1.86 -36.70
C ASP A 71 -41.87 -0.42 -36.38
N THR A 72 -40.99 0.35 -35.73
CA THR A 72 -41.28 1.75 -35.36
C THR A 72 -41.11 2.68 -36.56
N ALA A 73 -41.98 3.70 -36.67
CA ALA A 73 -41.96 4.67 -37.76
C ALA A 73 -40.69 5.57 -37.78
N GLN A 74 -40.08 5.82 -36.62
CA GLN A 74 -38.84 6.58 -36.48
C GLN A 74 -37.81 5.80 -35.62
N PRO A 75 -37.05 4.86 -36.21
CA PRO A 75 -36.15 3.99 -35.46
C PRO A 75 -34.88 4.71 -34.95
N ALA A 76 -34.39 5.74 -35.66
CA ALA A 76 -33.13 6.41 -35.32
C ALA A 76 -33.16 7.14 -33.95
N PRO A 77 -34.16 7.98 -33.61
CA PRO A 77 -34.24 8.60 -32.28
C PRO A 77 -34.42 7.59 -31.14
N ALA A 78 -35.14 6.49 -31.38
CA ALA A 78 -35.33 5.43 -30.39
C ALA A 78 -34.02 4.67 -30.10
N LEU A 79 -33.24 4.39 -31.15
CA LEU A 79 -31.90 3.82 -31.01
C LEU A 79 -30.92 4.76 -30.29
N ALA A 80 -31.02 6.08 -30.51
CA ALA A 80 -30.21 7.04 -29.77
C ALA A 80 -30.47 6.97 -28.25
N LYS A 81 -31.74 6.90 -27.83
CA LYS A 81 -32.11 6.69 -26.42
C LYS A 81 -31.61 5.35 -25.87
N LEU A 82 -31.63 4.30 -26.68
CA LEU A 82 -31.06 3.00 -26.30
C LEU A 82 -29.54 3.11 -26.09
N ASN A 83 -28.82 3.78 -27.00
CA ASN A 83 -27.38 4.03 -26.88
C ASN A 83 -27.04 4.78 -25.59
N GLU A 84 -27.82 5.79 -25.20
CA GLU A 84 -27.61 6.50 -23.92
C GLU A 84 -27.75 5.56 -22.71
N ARG A 85 -28.79 4.72 -22.70
CA ARG A 85 -29.02 3.73 -21.63
C ARG A 85 -27.88 2.72 -21.54
N ILE A 86 -27.45 2.19 -22.68
CA ILE A 86 -26.37 1.18 -22.77
C ILE A 86 -25.02 1.81 -22.39
N SER A 87 -24.71 3.00 -22.91
CA SER A 87 -23.51 3.76 -22.54
C SER A 87 -23.43 3.98 -21.03
N THR A 88 -24.53 4.37 -20.38
CA THR A 88 -24.59 4.56 -18.93
C THR A 88 -24.30 3.26 -18.16
N ALA A 89 -24.83 2.13 -18.63
CA ALA A 89 -24.58 0.83 -18.02
C ALA A 89 -23.11 0.40 -18.16
N ILE A 90 -22.51 0.58 -19.35
CA ILE A 90 -21.11 0.28 -19.63
C ILE A 90 -20.18 1.12 -18.76
N GLN A 91 -20.43 2.44 -18.67
CA GLN A 91 -19.63 3.34 -17.83
C GLN A 91 -19.65 2.94 -16.35
N ARG A 92 -20.81 2.51 -15.85
CA ARG A 92 -20.95 2.03 -14.46
C ARG A 92 -20.10 0.77 -14.22
N ASP A 93 -20.14 -0.18 -15.16
CA ASP A 93 -19.39 -1.43 -15.05
C ASP A 93 -17.88 -1.21 -15.20
N ASP A 94 -17.44 -0.35 -16.12
CA ASP A 94 -16.03 0.03 -16.26
C ASP A 94 -15.51 0.76 -15.02
N ALA A 95 -16.26 1.73 -14.47
CA ALA A 95 -15.90 2.41 -13.23
C ALA A 95 -15.78 1.44 -12.05
N ARG A 96 -16.61 0.39 -12.00
CA ARG A 96 -16.49 -0.67 -11.00
C ARG A 96 -15.23 -1.51 -11.23
N ALA A 97 -14.97 -1.93 -12.46
CA ALA A 97 -13.80 -2.72 -12.81
C ALA A 97 -12.49 -1.96 -12.53
N ARG A 98 -12.44 -0.66 -12.84
CA ARG A 98 -11.29 0.21 -12.53
C ARG A 98 -11.04 0.31 -11.03
N ARG A 99 -12.07 0.52 -10.21
CA ARG A 99 -11.92 0.52 -8.74
C ARG A 99 -11.40 -0.80 -8.20
N MET A 100 -11.85 -1.93 -8.74
CA MET A 100 -11.33 -3.25 -8.36
C MET A 100 -9.86 -3.41 -8.77
N SER A 101 -9.53 -3.04 -10.01
CA SER A 101 -8.17 -3.08 -10.56
C SER A 101 -7.22 -2.21 -9.76
N GLN A 102 -7.65 -1.03 -9.32
CA GLN A 102 -6.83 -0.12 -8.51
C GLN A 102 -6.47 -0.74 -7.16
N ARG A 103 -7.43 -1.36 -6.47
CA ARG A 103 -7.17 -2.07 -5.21
C ARG A 103 -6.19 -3.24 -5.39
N MET A 104 -6.35 -3.98 -6.49
CA MET A 104 -5.44 -5.07 -6.84
C MET A 104 -4.01 -4.53 -7.09
N ILE A 105 -3.88 -3.42 -7.81
CA ILE A 105 -2.59 -2.76 -8.08
C ILE A 105 -1.93 -2.30 -6.79
N GLU A 106 -2.67 -1.65 -5.90
CA GLU A 106 -2.17 -1.19 -4.60
C GLU A 106 -1.68 -2.35 -3.73
N ALA A 107 -2.43 -3.46 -3.69
CA ALA A 107 -2.04 -4.66 -2.98
C ALA A 107 -0.74 -5.28 -3.54
N GLU A 108 -0.61 -5.39 -4.87
CA GLU A 108 0.59 -5.95 -5.50
C GLU A 108 1.81 -5.03 -5.29
N ARG A 109 1.67 -3.71 -5.44
CA ARG A 109 2.73 -2.73 -5.13
C ARG A 109 3.17 -2.82 -3.66
N GLY A 110 2.22 -2.97 -2.73
CA GLY A 110 2.51 -3.17 -1.31
C GLY A 110 3.30 -4.47 -1.05
N ARG A 111 2.93 -5.56 -1.73
CA ARG A 111 3.66 -6.85 -1.67
C ARG A 111 5.09 -6.70 -2.16
N ILE A 112 5.29 -6.07 -3.31
CA ILE A 112 6.62 -5.83 -3.90
C ILE A 112 7.48 -4.97 -2.99
N LYS A 113 6.95 -3.85 -2.49
CA LYS A 113 7.66 -2.95 -1.57
C LYS A 113 8.11 -3.71 -0.30
N THR A 114 7.26 -4.59 0.22
CA THR A 114 7.57 -5.43 1.38
C THR A 114 8.66 -6.46 1.08
N ALA A 115 8.61 -7.12 -0.08
CA ALA A 115 9.64 -8.06 -0.51
C ALA A 115 11.00 -7.36 -0.70
N LYS A 116 11.01 -6.19 -1.36
CA LYS A 116 12.22 -5.35 -1.52
C LYS A 116 12.80 -4.94 -0.17
N ALA A 117 11.96 -4.47 0.77
CA ALA A 117 12.41 -4.10 2.12
C ALA A 117 13.02 -5.29 2.90
N LYS A 118 12.38 -6.47 2.83
CA LYS A 118 12.92 -7.71 3.41
C LYS A 118 14.29 -8.06 2.84
N ARG A 119 14.42 -8.09 1.51
CA ARG A 119 15.68 -8.40 0.84
C ARG A 119 16.78 -7.41 1.20
N THR A 120 16.51 -6.11 1.14
CA THR A 120 17.50 -5.08 1.47
C THR A 120 17.94 -5.14 2.93
N ALA A 121 17.02 -5.35 3.87
CA ALA A 121 17.36 -5.53 5.28
C ALA A 121 18.21 -6.79 5.52
N ALA A 122 17.86 -7.91 4.88
CA ALA A 122 18.62 -9.14 4.97
C ALA A 122 20.03 -8.99 4.40
N LEU A 123 20.19 -8.35 3.23
CA LEU A 123 21.49 -8.08 2.62
C LEU A 123 22.38 -7.22 3.52
N MET A 124 21.83 -6.16 4.13
CA MET A 124 22.56 -5.29 5.06
C MET A 124 23.09 -6.07 6.27
N ILE A 125 22.22 -6.87 6.91
CA ILE A 125 22.59 -7.67 8.09
C ILE A 125 23.58 -8.78 7.70
N ASN A 126 23.37 -9.46 6.58
CA ASN A 126 24.27 -10.51 6.09
C ASN A 126 25.66 -9.96 5.78
N ALA A 127 25.75 -8.81 5.12
CA ALA A 127 27.02 -8.16 4.84
C ALA A 127 27.77 -7.78 6.13
N ALA A 128 27.03 -7.45 7.20
CA ALA A 128 27.60 -7.17 8.51
C ALA A 128 28.09 -8.47 9.20
N LEU A 129 27.26 -9.52 9.23
CA LEU A 129 27.58 -10.83 9.83
C LEU A 129 28.71 -11.58 9.11
N GLN A 130 28.91 -11.34 7.81
CA GLN A 130 30.01 -11.92 7.03
C GLN A 130 31.38 -11.30 7.36
N LYS A 131 31.41 -10.06 7.85
CA LYS A 131 32.67 -9.37 8.16
C LYS A 131 33.25 -9.80 9.50
N TYR A 132 32.39 -10.10 10.48
CA TYR A 132 32.79 -10.25 11.86
C TYR A 132 32.08 -11.42 12.54
N PRO A 133 32.81 -12.29 13.27
CA PRO A 133 32.18 -13.31 14.07
C PRO A 133 31.43 -12.65 15.24
N THR A 134 30.26 -13.18 15.59
CA THR A 134 29.31 -12.49 16.46
C THR A 134 28.81 -13.44 17.56
N PRO A 135 28.61 -12.97 18.81
CA PRO A 135 28.01 -13.81 19.84
C PRO A 135 26.59 -14.27 19.47
N PRO A 136 26.17 -15.52 19.80
CA PRO A 136 24.87 -16.08 19.42
C PRO A 136 23.68 -15.19 19.83
N ALA A 137 23.76 -14.56 21.01
CA ALA A 137 22.73 -13.69 21.53
C ALA A 137 22.52 -12.42 20.67
N ILE A 138 23.61 -11.81 20.21
CA ILE A 138 23.57 -10.64 19.30
C ILE A 138 23.09 -11.07 17.92
N GLY A 139 23.52 -12.24 17.45
CA GLY A 139 22.99 -12.82 16.22
C GLY A 139 21.49 -13.03 16.21
N LYS A 140 20.96 -13.59 17.30
CA LYS A 140 19.53 -13.77 17.50
C LYS A 140 18.81 -12.43 17.47
N PHE A 141 19.32 -11.42 18.17
CA PHE A 141 18.79 -10.05 18.14
C PHE A 141 18.78 -9.46 16.72
N LEU A 142 19.89 -9.58 15.99
CA LEU A 142 20.02 -9.08 14.62
C LEU A 142 19.02 -9.74 13.67
N LYS A 143 18.82 -11.05 13.80
CA LYS A 143 17.90 -11.83 12.95
C LYS A 143 16.42 -11.68 13.31
N SER A 144 16.08 -11.17 14.49
CA SER A 144 14.69 -11.01 14.95
C SER A 144 14.28 -9.53 15.01
N ALA A 145 14.28 -8.92 16.20
CA ALA A 145 13.77 -7.59 16.45
C ALA A 145 14.45 -6.52 15.57
N TRP A 146 15.76 -6.64 15.35
CA TRP A 146 16.50 -5.69 14.51
C TRP A 146 16.16 -5.87 13.02
N TYR A 147 16.03 -7.11 12.54
CA TYR A 147 15.63 -7.39 11.16
C TYR A 147 14.22 -6.89 10.86
N GLU A 148 13.26 -7.13 11.76
CA GLU A 148 11.89 -6.64 11.64
C GLU A 148 11.84 -5.10 11.68
N SER A 149 12.59 -4.49 12.61
CA SER A 149 12.69 -3.04 12.71
C SER A 149 13.33 -2.41 11.48
N SER A 150 14.38 -3.03 10.92
CA SER A 150 15.03 -2.61 9.69
C SER A 150 14.07 -2.61 8.49
N GLN A 151 13.21 -3.63 8.40
CA GLN A 151 12.15 -3.67 7.38
C GLN A 151 11.16 -2.51 7.54
N LEU A 152 10.75 -2.20 8.78
CA LEU A 152 9.81 -1.10 9.06
C LEU A 152 10.41 0.26 8.72
N VAL A 153 11.70 0.48 9.02
CA VAL A 153 12.41 1.71 8.64
C VAL A 153 12.45 1.86 7.12
N LEU A 154 12.81 0.80 6.38
CA LEU A 154 12.78 0.81 4.91
C LEU A 154 11.39 1.06 4.34
N LEU A 155 10.34 0.51 4.95
CA LEU A 155 8.96 0.71 4.50
C LEU A 155 8.47 2.13 4.74
N LYS A 156 8.87 2.74 5.87
CA LYS A 156 8.43 4.07 6.30
C LYS A 156 9.23 5.21 5.66
N PHE A 157 10.55 5.09 5.59
CA PHE A 157 11.46 6.16 5.18
C PHE A 157 12.14 5.89 3.83
N GLY A 158 12.28 4.62 3.41
CA GLY A 158 12.93 4.24 2.16
C GLY A 158 14.43 3.98 2.28
N ALA A 159 15.03 3.37 1.25
CA ALA A 159 16.44 2.93 1.25
C ALA A 159 17.46 4.06 1.04
N GLU A 160 17.02 5.23 0.55
CA GLU A 160 17.89 6.40 0.35
C GLU A 160 17.82 7.39 1.52
N SER A 161 17.04 7.06 2.56
CA SER A 161 16.79 7.95 3.70
C SER A 161 17.97 8.02 4.67
N GLU A 162 18.11 9.17 5.35
CA GLU A 162 19.09 9.33 6.44
C GLU A 162 18.79 8.36 7.59
N GLU A 163 17.51 8.09 7.86
CA GLU A 163 17.08 7.12 8.88
C GLU A 163 17.60 5.72 8.58
N TRP A 164 17.52 5.28 7.33
CA TRP A 164 18.08 4.01 6.90
C TRP A 164 19.61 3.98 7.02
N GLN A 165 20.30 5.05 6.61
CA GLN A 165 21.75 5.16 6.78
C GLN A 165 22.16 5.08 8.26
N GLN A 166 21.37 5.65 9.17
CA GLN A 166 21.60 5.56 10.61
C GLN A 166 21.41 4.13 11.14
N VAL A 167 20.44 3.36 10.63
CA VAL A 167 20.28 1.93 10.95
C VAL A 167 21.47 1.11 10.46
N VAL A 168 21.92 1.35 9.23
CA VAL A 168 23.10 0.68 8.65
C VAL A 168 24.35 0.99 9.47
N ALA A 169 24.57 2.27 9.80
CA ALA A 169 25.69 2.71 10.63
C ALA A 169 25.64 2.12 12.04
N ALA A 170 24.48 2.11 12.70
CA ALA A 170 24.32 1.50 14.02
C ALA A 170 24.60 -0.01 14.00
N THR A 171 24.19 -0.71 12.93
CA THR A 171 24.49 -2.14 12.75
C THR A 171 25.99 -2.39 12.59
N ALA A 172 26.66 -1.57 11.77
CA ALA A 172 28.10 -1.65 11.57
C ALA A 172 28.88 -1.33 12.85
N SER A 173 28.51 -0.25 13.55
CA SER A 173 29.10 0.14 14.85
C SER A 173 28.89 -0.93 15.92
N LEU A 174 27.74 -1.60 15.94
CA LEU A 174 27.49 -2.72 16.84
C LEU A 174 28.49 -3.85 16.61
N LEU A 175 28.59 -4.36 15.38
CA LEU A 175 29.49 -5.49 15.12
C LEU A 175 30.97 -5.12 15.24
N ASP A 176 31.35 -3.89 14.86
CA ASP A 176 32.71 -3.37 15.05
C ASP A 176 33.08 -3.24 16.52
N SER A 177 32.14 -2.81 17.37
CA SER A 177 32.35 -2.71 18.82
C SER A 177 32.51 -4.05 19.53
N LEU A 178 32.07 -5.14 18.89
CA LEU A 178 32.21 -6.49 19.42
C LEU A 178 33.59 -7.11 19.15
N GLN A 179 34.41 -6.45 18.31
CA GLN A 179 35.74 -6.95 17.97
C GLN A 179 36.75 -6.57 19.05
N VAL A 180 37.46 -7.58 19.57
CA VAL A 180 38.56 -7.40 20.51
C VAL A 180 39.80 -6.97 19.73
N SER A 181 40.37 -5.80 20.05
CA SER A 181 41.66 -5.38 19.52
C SER A 181 42.79 -5.92 20.41
N GLU A 182 43.69 -6.72 19.84
CA GLU A 182 44.86 -7.28 20.57
C GLU A 182 45.88 -6.18 20.95
N THR A 183 45.85 -5.04 20.27
CA THR A 183 46.70 -3.88 20.53
C THR A 183 46.10 -2.99 21.62
N GLU A 184 46.90 -2.66 22.63
CA GLU A 184 46.59 -1.75 23.76
C GLU A 184 46.39 -0.27 23.35
N ASP A 185 45.73 -0.01 22.23
CA ASP A 185 45.45 1.34 21.77
C ASP A 185 44.48 2.04 22.72
N LYS A 186 45.02 2.99 23.50
CA LYS A 186 44.21 3.88 24.35
C LYS A 186 43.14 4.60 23.53
N GLN A 187 43.43 4.96 22.27
CA GLN A 187 42.47 5.55 21.35
C GLN A 187 41.33 4.59 20.98
N ARG A 188 41.61 3.32 20.69
CA ARG A 188 40.56 2.34 20.39
C ARG A 188 39.69 2.06 21.61
N ARG A 189 40.27 1.99 22.81
CA ARG A 189 39.52 1.88 24.08
C ARG A 189 38.62 3.09 24.32
N GLN A 190 39.08 4.30 24.03
CA GLN A 190 38.27 5.52 24.12
C GLN A 190 37.09 5.49 23.14
N GLN A 191 37.35 5.11 21.88
CA GLN A 191 36.30 4.96 20.86
C GLN A 191 35.27 3.90 21.24
N LEU A 192 35.70 2.76 21.77
CA LEU A 192 34.81 1.72 22.28
C LEU A 192 33.93 2.26 23.41
N PHE A 193 34.50 3.00 24.36
CA PHE A 193 33.72 3.58 25.46
C PHE A 193 32.65 4.57 24.96
N GLU A 194 33.00 5.41 23.98
CA GLU A 194 32.05 6.31 23.33
C GLU A 194 30.92 5.52 22.67
N VAL A 195 31.24 4.49 21.87
CA VAL A 195 30.27 3.61 21.19
C VAL A 195 29.36 2.90 22.18
N VAL A 196 29.89 2.28 23.22
CA VAL A 196 29.10 1.59 24.26
C VAL A 196 28.13 2.56 24.95
N THR A 197 28.50 3.83 25.09
CA THR A 197 27.67 4.84 25.77
C THR A 197 26.51 5.35 24.90
N HIS A 198 26.71 5.50 23.58
CA HIS A 198 25.70 6.09 22.70
C HIS A 198 24.89 5.07 21.90
N LEU A 199 25.47 3.91 21.57
CA LEU A 199 24.86 2.93 20.69
C LEU A 199 23.53 2.37 21.21
N PRO A 200 23.36 2.04 22.51
CA PRO A 200 22.08 1.57 23.04
C PRO A 200 20.92 2.55 22.78
N ARG A 201 21.17 3.87 22.89
CA ARG A 201 20.17 4.90 22.60
C ARG A 201 19.82 4.95 21.11
N GLN A 202 20.80 4.79 20.23
CA GLN A 202 20.59 4.75 18.79
C GLN A 202 19.81 3.50 18.36
N LEU A 203 20.17 2.33 18.90
CA LEU A 203 19.46 1.08 18.65
C LEU A 203 18.02 1.17 19.16
N LYS A 204 17.82 1.67 20.38
CA LYS A 204 16.49 1.86 20.99
C LYS A 204 15.58 2.76 20.15
N ARG A 205 16.12 3.82 19.55
CA ARG A 205 15.35 4.72 18.65
C ARG A 205 14.82 3.98 17.42
N TRP A 206 15.57 3.02 16.89
CA TRP A 206 15.24 2.33 15.65
C TRP A 206 14.57 0.97 15.83
N LEU A 207 14.34 0.51 17.07
CA LEU A 207 13.58 -0.71 17.38
C LEU A 207 12.07 -0.52 17.19
N LEU A 208 11.67 -0.18 15.96
CA LEU A 208 10.28 0.10 15.60
C LEU A 208 9.35 -1.12 15.77
N SER A 209 9.86 -2.35 15.60
CA SER A 209 9.04 -3.55 15.77
C SER A 209 8.59 -3.77 17.22
N LEU A 210 9.36 -3.25 18.18
CA LEU A 210 9.08 -3.34 19.61
C LEU A 210 8.56 -2.01 20.19
N GLN A 211 8.16 -1.04 19.35
CA GLN A 211 7.79 0.31 19.79
C GLN A 211 6.66 0.35 20.84
N HIS A 212 5.82 -0.69 20.90
CA HIS A 212 4.69 -0.79 21.84
C HIS A 212 4.99 -1.64 23.09
N ASP A 213 6.19 -2.23 23.19
CA ASP A 213 6.61 -3.09 24.29
C ASP A 213 7.94 -2.60 24.87
N SER A 214 7.86 -1.75 25.90
CA SER A 214 9.05 -1.20 26.54
C SER A 214 9.91 -2.28 27.20
N ASP A 215 9.30 -3.34 27.72
CA ASP A 215 10.04 -4.38 28.44
C ASP A 215 10.83 -5.23 27.44
N ALA A 216 10.23 -5.55 26.28
CA ALA A 216 10.94 -6.21 25.18
C ALA A 216 12.07 -5.35 24.59
N VAL A 217 11.87 -4.03 24.49
CA VAL A 217 12.95 -3.11 24.07
C VAL A 217 14.11 -3.15 25.07
N ASP A 218 13.82 -3.06 26.36
CA ASP A 218 14.85 -3.06 27.40
C ASP A 218 15.56 -4.43 27.48
N GLU A 219 14.86 -5.55 27.26
CA GLU A 219 15.46 -6.88 27.13
C GLU A 219 16.40 -6.97 25.91
N ALA A 220 15.94 -6.51 24.75
CA ALA A 220 16.72 -6.54 23.50
C ALA A 220 17.99 -5.68 23.59
N ILE A 221 17.88 -4.49 24.19
CA ILE A 221 19.04 -3.62 24.43
C ILE A 221 19.94 -4.18 25.54
N GLY A 222 19.37 -4.80 26.57
CA GLY A 222 20.12 -5.45 27.64
C GLY A 222 21.07 -6.55 27.12
N VAL A 223 20.70 -7.27 26.06
CA VAL A 223 21.58 -8.24 25.39
C VAL A 223 22.83 -7.56 24.80
N VAL A 224 22.68 -6.38 24.19
CA VAL A 224 23.79 -5.59 23.64
C VAL A 224 24.67 -5.04 24.76
N GLU A 225 24.06 -4.40 25.76
CA GLU A 225 24.78 -3.83 26.90
C GLU A 225 25.56 -4.90 27.68
N PHE A 226 24.97 -6.09 27.87
CA PHE A 226 25.66 -7.21 28.51
C PHE A 226 26.88 -7.68 27.72
N ALA A 227 26.77 -7.78 26.39
CA ALA A 227 27.90 -8.12 25.53
C ALA A 227 29.02 -7.06 25.62
N HIS A 228 28.67 -5.78 25.60
CA HIS A 228 29.62 -4.69 25.76
C HIS A 228 30.29 -4.66 27.13
N LEU A 229 29.55 -4.94 28.21
CA LEU A 229 30.09 -5.04 29.56
C LEU A 229 31.14 -6.17 29.66
N LYS A 230 30.92 -7.30 28.98
CA LYS A 230 31.91 -8.38 28.93
C LYS A 230 33.21 -7.92 28.25
N ILE A 231 33.11 -7.20 27.14
CA ILE A 231 34.27 -6.65 26.43
C ILE A 231 35.05 -5.67 27.31
N LEU A 232 34.36 -4.72 27.94
CA LEU A 232 35.00 -3.73 28.83
C LEU A 232 35.69 -4.38 30.04
N ARG A 233 35.23 -5.56 30.46
CA ARG A 233 35.83 -6.35 31.55
C ARG A 233 36.91 -7.32 31.06
N ASN A 234 37.32 -7.26 29.80
CA ASN A 234 38.24 -8.21 29.16
C ASN A 234 37.83 -9.68 29.36
N GLN A 235 36.51 -9.95 29.37
CA GLN A 235 35.99 -11.32 29.41
C GLN A 235 35.85 -11.84 27.98
N PRO A 236 36.17 -13.12 27.73
CA PRO A 236 36.00 -13.71 26.41
C PRO A 236 34.52 -13.69 26.03
N LEU A 237 34.24 -13.20 24.82
CA LEU A 237 33.03 -13.55 24.11
C LEU A 237 33.28 -14.91 23.44
N GLU A 238 32.23 -15.71 23.27
CA GLU A 238 32.27 -16.92 22.43
C GLU A 238 31.66 -16.55 21.08
N PRO A 239 32.44 -15.97 20.14
CA PRO A 239 31.90 -15.53 18.86
C PRO A 239 31.75 -16.72 17.93
N GLU A 240 30.65 -16.77 17.19
CA GLU A 240 30.38 -17.78 16.18
C GLU A 240 30.08 -17.14 14.83
N TRP A 241 30.30 -17.90 13.75
CA TRP A 241 29.88 -17.49 12.41
C TRP A 241 28.40 -17.78 12.24
N ILE A 242 27.62 -16.71 12.19
CA ILE A 242 26.18 -16.80 12.17
C ILE A 242 25.71 -17.00 10.74
N ALA A 243 24.93 -18.06 10.51
CA ALA A 243 24.38 -18.35 9.19
C ALA A 243 23.64 -17.11 8.62
N PRO A 244 23.79 -16.77 7.34
CA PRO A 244 23.11 -15.61 6.76
C PRO A 244 21.58 -15.79 6.79
N LEU A 245 20.85 -14.67 6.85
CA LEU A 245 19.42 -14.62 6.56
C LEU A 245 19.17 -15.03 5.11
N ASN A 246 18.08 -15.78 4.87
CA ASN A 246 17.68 -16.11 3.51
C ASN A 246 17.33 -14.84 2.74
N THR A 247 18.11 -14.56 1.70
CA THR A 247 17.75 -13.60 0.66
C THR A 247 17.20 -14.41 -0.50
N GLU A 248 15.93 -14.26 -0.84
CA GLU A 248 15.46 -14.73 -2.15
C GLU A 248 16.37 -14.09 -3.20
N GLU A 249 17.09 -14.92 -3.96
CA GLU A 249 17.87 -14.47 -5.11
C GLU A 249 16.87 -13.83 -6.06
N GLY A 250 16.84 -12.50 -6.10
CA GLY A 250 16.10 -11.85 -7.16
C GLY A 250 16.90 -12.01 -8.43
N ASP A 251 16.24 -12.57 -9.45
CA ASP A 251 16.76 -12.71 -10.81
C ASP A 251 17.51 -11.45 -11.23
N ASP A 252 18.58 -11.63 -11.99
CA ASP A 252 19.26 -10.51 -12.61
C ASP A 252 18.36 -9.88 -13.68
N LEU A 253 17.60 -8.88 -13.25
CA LEU A 253 16.65 -8.16 -14.10
C LEU A 253 17.35 -7.32 -15.18
N SER A 254 18.68 -7.13 -15.10
CA SER A 254 19.44 -6.36 -16.08
C SER A 254 19.55 -7.08 -17.43
N ALA A 255 19.52 -8.41 -17.42
CA ALA A 255 19.55 -9.24 -18.62
C ALA A 255 18.19 -9.28 -19.35
N ILE A 256 17.10 -8.84 -18.70
CA ILE A 256 15.77 -8.85 -19.29
C ILE A 256 15.55 -7.58 -20.10
N PRO A 257 15.34 -7.68 -21.43
CA PRO A 257 15.14 -6.51 -22.27
C PRO A 257 13.85 -5.76 -21.89
N ALA A 258 13.88 -4.44 -22.06
CA ALA A 258 12.70 -3.62 -21.89
C ALA A 258 11.64 -3.96 -22.95
N LEU A 259 10.37 -3.89 -22.57
CA LEU A 259 9.27 -4.02 -23.52
C LEU A 259 9.08 -2.72 -24.33
N PRO A 260 8.63 -2.81 -25.59
CA PRO A 260 8.33 -1.63 -26.40
C PRO A 260 7.34 -0.66 -25.75
N GLU A 261 7.52 0.65 -25.96
CA GLU A 261 6.60 1.70 -25.47
C GLU A 261 5.18 1.63 -26.06
N ALA A 262 5.01 0.86 -27.14
CA ALA A 262 3.70 0.59 -27.74
C ALA A 262 2.77 -0.20 -26.79
N ILE A 263 3.33 -0.95 -25.85
CA ILE A 263 2.58 -1.71 -24.85
C ILE A 263 2.29 -0.78 -23.66
N ARG A 264 1.00 -0.45 -23.51
CA ARG A 264 0.50 0.54 -22.55
C ARG A 264 -0.57 -0.05 -21.65
N GLU A 265 -0.62 0.46 -20.42
CA GLU A 265 -1.70 0.15 -19.48
C GLU A 265 -3.07 0.48 -20.11
N GLY A 266 -4.08 -0.31 -19.77
CA GLY A 266 -5.44 -0.22 -20.32
C GLY A 266 -5.67 -1.02 -21.61
N GLN A 267 -4.61 -1.46 -22.30
CA GLN A 267 -4.76 -2.26 -23.52
C GLN A 267 -5.24 -3.68 -23.23
N TRP A 268 -6.07 -4.21 -24.12
CA TRP A 268 -6.59 -5.58 -24.05
C TRP A 268 -5.77 -6.53 -24.90
N PHE A 269 -5.46 -7.70 -24.36
CA PHE A 269 -4.73 -8.75 -25.04
C PHE A 269 -5.49 -10.07 -24.97
N ALA A 270 -5.41 -10.86 -26.04
CA ALA A 270 -5.69 -12.29 -26.00
C ALA A 270 -4.35 -13.03 -25.85
N LEU A 271 -4.24 -13.81 -24.79
CA LEU A 271 -3.03 -14.50 -24.37
C LEU A 271 -3.30 -16.02 -24.38
N ASP A 272 -2.54 -16.76 -25.17
CA ASP A 272 -2.55 -18.24 -25.18
C ASP A 272 -1.61 -18.77 -24.10
N GLN A 273 -2.14 -19.49 -23.10
CA GLN A 273 -1.35 -20.06 -22.00
C GLN A 273 -0.74 -21.43 -22.32
N GLY A 274 -0.93 -21.96 -23.53
CA GLY A 274 -0.40 -23.26 -23.97
C GLY A 274 -1.37 -24.43 -23.81
N ASP A 275 -2.55 -24.20 -23.23
CA ASP A 275 -3.68 -25.13 -23.16
C ASP A 275 -4.65 -24.98 -24.35
N GLY A 276 -4.35 -24.08 -25.29
CA GLY A 276 -5.17 -23.78 -26.46
C GLY A 276 -6.36 -22.87 -26.16
N GLU A 277 -6.58 -22.47 -24.91
CA GLU A 277 -7.60 -21.48 -24.55
C GLU A 277 -7.01 -20.07 -24.48
N LEU A 278 -7.66 -19.14 -25.19
CA LEU A 278 -7.27 -17.73 -25.19
C LEU A 278 -7.86 -17.00 -23.98
N VAL A 279 -6.98 -16.52 -23.10
CA VAL A 279 -7.36 -15.65 -21.99
C VAL A 279 -7.37 -14.20 -22.48
N ARG A 280 -8.52 -13.53 -22.36
CA ARG A 280 -8.66 -12.10 -22.67
C ARG A 280 -8.44 -11.25 -21.43
N ALA A 281 -7.36 -10.50 -21.37
CA ALA A 281 -7.03 -9.71 -20.20
C ALA A 281 -6.57 -8.31 -20.57
N ARG A 282 -6.88 -7.35 -19.70
CA ARG A 282 -6.43 -5.97 -19.80
C ARG A 282 -5.12 -5.82 -19.04
N LEU A 283 -4.13 -5.17 -19.64
CA LEU A 283 -2.91 -4.79 -18.94
C LEU A 283 -3.26 -3.72 -17.89
N ALA A 284 -3.25 -4.11 -16.63
CA ALA A 284 -3.66 -3.25 -15.52
C ALA A 284 -2.50 -2.40 -14.99
N LEU A 285 -1.28 -2.97 -14.97
CA LEU A 285 -0.09 -2.29 -14.48
C LEU A 285 1.15 -2.84 -15.19
N ARG A 286 2.04 -1.93 -15.58
CA ARG A 286 3.40 -2.24 -16.06
C ARG A 286 4.41 -1.84 -14.97
N MET A 287 5.22 -2.80 -14.53
CA MET A 287 6.23 -2.62 -13.49
C MET A 287 7.62 -2.71 -14.11
N ASP A 288 8.19 -1.56 -14.45
CA ASP A 288 9.45 -1.49 -15.21
C ASP A 288 10.69 -1.80 -14.36
N GLU A 289 10.67 -1.55 -13.05
CA GLU A 289 11.75 -1.92 -12.11
C GLU A 289 11.80 -3.44 -11.92
N GLU A 290 10.65 -4.06 -11.64
CA GLU A 290 10.53 -5.50 -11.39
C GLU A 290 10.46 -6.34 -12.67
N LYS A 291 10.34 -5.70 -13.85
CA LYS A 291 10.15 -6.33 -15.16
C LYS A 291 8.93 -7.26 -15.20
N GLN A 292 7.82 -6.79 -14.65
CA GLN A 292 6.58 -7.56 -14.50
C GLN A 292 5.37 -6.84 -15.10
N LEU A 293 4.45 -7.62 -15.66
CA LEU A 293 3.17 -7.17 -16.17
C LEU A 293 2.05 -7.80 -15.36
N LEU A 294 1.07 -6.98 -15.00
CA LEU A 294 -0.11 -7.41 -14.25
C LEU A 294 -1.35 -7.29 -15.11
N PHE A 295 -2.07 -8.39 -15.27
CA PHE A 295 -3.25 -8.46 -16.11
C PHE A 295 -4.53 -8.71 -15.30
N ALA A 296 -5.57 -7.96 -15.63
CA ALA A 296 -6.88 -8.06 -15.03
C ALA A 296 -7.95 -8.50 -16.04
N ASN A 297 -9.00 -9.18 -15.58
CA ASN A 297 -10.17 -9.45 -16.40
C ASN A 297 -11.10 -8.23 -16.52
N GLN A 298 -12.23 -8.43 -17.21
CA GLN A 298 -13.29 -7.43 -17.36
C GLN A 298 -13.87 -6.92 -16.03
N ALA A 299 -13.78 -7.70 -14.95
CA ALA A 299 -14.23 -7.28 -13.63
C ALA A 299 -13.14 -6.54 -12.83
N GLY A 300 -11.94 -6.36 -13.38
CA GLY A 300 -10.80 -5.74 -12.70
C GLY A 300 -10.08 -6.66 -11.70
N ILE A 301 -10.27 -7.98 -11.80
CA ILE A 301 -9.64 -8.97 -10.92
C ILE A 301 -8.38 -9.54 -11.58
N LYS A 302 -7.32 -9.78 -10.81
CA LYS A 302 -6.06 -10.40 -11.27
C LYS A 302 -6.36 -11.75 -11.94
N VAL A 303 -5.85 -11.94 -13.15
CA VAL A 303 -5.90 -13.25 -13.83
C VAL A 303 -4.50 -13.76 -14.13
N LEU A 304 -3.61 -12.89 -14.57
CA LEU A 304 -2.25 -13.26 -14.96
C LEU A 304 -1.25 -12.24 -14.43
N GLN A 305 -0.06 -12.74 -14.15
CA GLN A 305 1.14 -11.97 -13.88
C GLN A 305 2.25 -12.63 -14.67
N ARG A 306 3.00 -11.84 -15.46
CA ARG A 306 4.05 -12.35 -16.35
C ARG A 306 5.27 -11.45 -16.30
N SER A 307 6.45 -12.05 -16.41
CA SER A 307 7.66 -11.26 -16.60
C SER A 307 7.71 -10.66 -18.01
N PHE A 308 8.56 -9.65 -18.20
CA PHE A 308 8.80 -9.08 -19.53
C PHE A 308 9.37 -10.12 -20.49
N ALA A 309 10.26 -11.00 -20.00
CA ALA A 309 10.84 -12.09 -20.78
C ALA A 309 9.76 -13.08 -21.25
N GLU A 310 8.92 -13.57 -20.33
CA GLU A 310 7.82 -14.48 -20.66
C GLU A 310 6.85 -13.85 -21.66
N PHE A 311 6.48 -12.58 -21.45
CA PHE A 311 5.57 -11.89 -22.36
C PHE A 311 6.18 -11.69 -23.75
N ALA A 312 7.46 -11.32 -23.83
CA ALA A 312 8.17 -11.16 -25.09
C ALA A 312 8.28 -12.49 -25.84
N GLU A 313 8.60 -13.58 -25.14
CA GLU A 313 8.63 -14.93 -25.71
C GLU A 313 7.25 -15.35 -26.23
N MET A 314 6.19 -15.12 -25.45
CA MET A 314 4.81 -15.38 -25.91
C MET A 314 4.48 -14.55 -27.16
N ALA A 315 4.89 -13.29 -27.21
CA ALA A 315 4.65 -12.42 -28.36
C ALA A 315 5.40 -12.90 -29.61
N GLN A 316 6.66 -13.33 -29.48
CA GLN A 316 7.46 -13.87 -30.57
C GLN A 316 6.86 -15.16 -31.15
N HIS A 317 6.29 -16.02 -30.31
CA HIS A 317 5.60 -17.23 -30.74
C HIS A 317 4.16 -17.00 -31.22
N GLY A 318 3.71 -15.74 -31.35
CA GLY A 318 2.36 -15.41 -31.81
C GLY A 318 1.25 -15.76 -30.80
N LYS A 319 1.59 -16.04 -29.55
CA LYS A 319 0.66 -16.36 -28.44
C LYS A 319 0.02 -15.12 -27.81
N VAL A 320 0.45 -13.92 -28.23
CA VAL A 320 -0.11 -12.64 -27.79
C VAL A 320 -0.75 -11.94 -28.97
N ARG A 321 -2.02 -11.55 -28.82
CA ARG A 321 -2.73 -10.71 -29.80
C ARG A 321 -3.33 -9.50 -29.12
N LEU A 322 -2.97 -8.31 -29.60
CA LEU A 322 -3.64 -7.07 -29.18
C LEU A 322 -5.10 -7.08 -29.66
N LEU A 323 -6.02 -6.85 -28.74
CA LEU A 323 -7.44 -6.69 -29.03
C LEU A 323 -7.72 -5.20 -29.23
N LEU A 324 -8.15 -4.85 -30.45
CA LEU A 324 -8.52 -3.48 -30.77
C LEU A 324 -9.76 -3.07 -29.96
N CYS A 325 -9.64 -1.92 -29.30
CA CYS A 325 -10.71 -1.25 -28.58
C CYS A 325 -11.06 0.05 -29.32
N GLY A 326 -12.25 0.58 -29.08
CA GLY A 326 -12.84 1.68 -29.84
C GLY A 326 -13.71 1.20 -31.00
N ALA A 327 -14.23 2.15 -31.78
CA ALA A 327 -15.30 2.01 -32.79
C ALA A 327 -15.05 0.98 -33.92
N SER A 328 -14.92 -0.30 -33.56
CA SER A 328 -14.42 -1.38 -34.42
C SER A 328 -15.33 -1.67 -35.61
N PHE A 329 -16.65 -1.54 -35.44
CA PHE A 329 -17.60 -1.65 -36.52
C PHE A 329 -17.44 -0.48 -37.48
N SER A 330 -17.41 0.74 -36.95
CA SER A 330 -17.23 1.95 -37.77
C SER A 330 -15.91 1.94 -38.52
N ARG A 331 -14.83 1.46 -37.90
CA ARG A 331 -13.52 1.26 -38.56
C ARG A 331 -13.58 0.22 -39.67
N ALA A 332 -14.25 -0.91 -39.43
CA ALA A 332 -14.42 -1.96 -40.43
C ALA A 332 -15.27 -1.48 -41.62
N LEU A 333 -16.32 -0.69 -41.36
CA LEU A 333 -17.14 -0.08 -42.39
C LEU A 333 -16.35 0.94 -43.22
N ALA A 334 -15.56 1.80 -42.56
CA ALA A 334 -14.71 2.77 -43.24
C ALA A 334 -13.67 2.08 -44.14
N HIS A 335 -13.03 1.02 -43.64
CA HIS A 335 -12.13 0.19 -44.44
C HIS A 335 -12.83 -0.44 -45.65
N ALA A 336 -14.05 -0.97 -45.47
CA ALA A 336 -14.85 -1.51 -46.56
C ALA A 336 -15.26 -0.45 -47.59
N ALA A 337 -15.39 0.81 -47.16
CA ALA A 337 -15.63 1.97 -48.03
C ALA A 337 -14.35 2.53 -48.69
N GLY A 338 -13.20 1.88 -48.51
CA GLY A 338 -11.92 2.29 -49.10
C GLY A 338 -11.10 3.29 -48.27
N ILE A 339 -11.53 3.61 -47.04
CA ILE A 339 -10.76 4.44 -46.10
C ILE A 339 -9.78 3.52 -45.37
N THR A 340 -8.58 3.38 -45.92
CA THR A 340 -7.59 2.39 -45.46
C THR A 340 -6.57 2.93 -44.48
N THR A 341 -6.37 4.26 -44.42
CA THR A 341 -5.37 4.85 -43.51
C THR A 341 -6.00 5.35 -42.21
N THR A 342 -5.31 5.14 -41.09
CA THR A 342 -5.70 5.64 -39.77
C THR A 342 -5.76 7.16 -39.74
N GLU A 343 -4.93 7.84 -40.55
CA GLU A 343 -4.91 9.30 -40.69
C GLU A 343 -6.12 9.85 -41.45
N GLU A 344 -6.57 9.21 -42.53
CA GLU A 344 -7.83 9.58 -43.21
C GLU A 344 -9.03 9.31 -42.31
N LEU A 345 -8.99 8.22 -41.53
CA LEU A 345 -10.02 7.91 -40.55
C LEU A 345 -10.06 8.94 -39.41
N ASP A 346 -8.91 9.38 -38.90
CA ASP A 346 -8.82 10.44 -37.89
C ASP A 346 -9.09 11.84 -38.49
N ARG A 347 -8.92 12.07 -39.80
CA ARG A 347 -9.36 13.31 -40.46
C ARG A 347 -10.88 13.37 -40.66
N VAL A 348 -11.51 12.25 -41.00
CA VAL A 348 -12.95 12.15 -41.27
C VAL A 348 -13.76 11.98 -39.98
N PHE A 349 -13.27 11.20 -39.02
CA PHE A 349 -13.96 10.87 -37.76
C PHE A 349 -13.22 11.35 -36.50
N GLY A 350 -11.94 11.72 -36.62
CA GLY A 350 -11.11 12.03 -35.46
C GLY A 350 -11.41 13.36 -34.79
N ALA A 351 -12.18 14.29 -35.37
CA ALA A 351 -12.66 15.42 -34.58
C ALA A 351 -13.57 14.95 -33.43
N GLU A 352 -14.49 14.01 -33.67
CA GLU A 352 -15.37 13.46 -32.64
C GLU A 352 -14.74 12.30 -31.87
N ALA A 353 -14.01 11.40 -32.53
CA ALA A 353 -13.33 10.30 -31.87
C ALA A 353 -12.09 10.73 -31.09
N ALA A 354 -11.36 11.78 -31.50
CA ALA A 354 -10.31 12.39 -30.69
C ALA A 354 -10.89 13.29 -29.61
N ARG A 355 -12.00 14.02 -29.83
CA ARG A 355 -12.71 14.69 -28.73
C ARG A 355 -13.25 13.70 -27.71
N ALA A 356 -13.77 12.55 -28.12
CA ALA A 356 -14.25 11.50 -27.22
C ALA A 356 -13.09 10.82 -26.49
N ARG A 357 -11.98 10.51 -27.18
CA ARG A 357 -10.73 10.01 -26.56
C ARG A 357 -10.15 11.02 -25.59
N GLN A 358 -10.03 12.29 -25.96
CA GLN A 358 -9.54 13.37 -25.11
C GLN A 358 -10.48 13.67 -23.95
N ALA A 359 -11.80 13.66 -24.15
CA ALA A 359 -12.77 13.83 -23.09
C ALA A 359 -12.81 12.62 -22.14
N MET A 360 -12.60 11.40 -22.65
CA MET A 360 -12.48 10.20 -21.84
C MET A 360 -11.15 10.20 -21.07
N GLU A 361 -10.03 10.55 -21.70
CA GLU A 361 -8.73 10.73 -21.04
C GLU A 361 -8.75 11.88 -20.03
N GLN A 362 -9.41 13.00 -20.32
CA GLN A 362 -9.62 14.10 -19.38
C GLN A 362 -10.50 13.66 -18.22
N ARG A 363 -11.62 12.99 -18.48
CA ARG A 363 -12.48 12.44 -17.41
C ARG A 363 -11.73 11.41 -16.59
N GLU A 364 -10.90 10.57 -17.20
CA GLU A 364 -10.07 9.60 -16.50
C GLU A 364 -9.02 10.29 -15.63
N ARG A 365 -8.37 11.35 -16.13
CA ARG A 365 -7.43 12.18 -15.36
C ARG A 365 -8.13 12.92 -14.23
N GLU A 366 -9.24 13.60 -14.50
CA GLU A 366 -10.04 14.30 -13.50
C GLU A 366 -10.58 13.34 -12.45
N GLN A 367 -11.02 12.15 -12.84
CA GLN A 367 -11.52 11.13 -11.92
C GLN A 367 -10.38 10.49 -11.13
N ALA A 368 -9.21 10.25 -11.73
CA ALA A 368 -8.01 9.80 -11.03
C ALA A 368 -7.51 10.86 -10.03
N GLU A 369 -7.54 12.13 -10.41
CA GLU A 369 -7.22 13.25 -9.53
C GLU A 369 -8.23 13.38 -8.39
N ARG A 370 -9.53 13.25 -8.66
CA ARG A 370 -10.58 13.23 -7.63
C ARG A 370 -10.42 12.05 -6.68
N ILE A 371 -10.09 10.86 -7.19
CA ILE A 371 -9.82 9.68 -6.36
C ILE A 371 -8.57 9.92 -5.51
N ARG A 372 -7.49 10.45 -6.10
CA ARG A 372 -6.25 10.78 -5.38
C ARG A 372 -6.49 11.85 -4.31
N GLN A 373 -7.25 12.90 -4.61
CA GLN A 373 -7.62 13.94 -3.65
C GLN A 373 -8.52 13.40 -2.55
N ALA A 374 -9.50 12.55 -2.88
CA ALA A 374 -10.34 11.89 -1.88
C ALA A 374 -9.53 10.95 -0.99
N GLN A 375 -8.57 10.21 -1.53
CA GLN A 375 -7.65 9.35 -0.76
C GLN A 375 -6.74 10.18 0.15
N LEU A 376 -6.20 11.30 -0.34
CA LEU A 376 -5.42 12.23 0.48
C LEU A 376 -6.27 12.85 1.60
N ALA A 377 -7.49 13.27 1.30
CA ALA A 377 -8.42 13.82 2.27
C ALA A 377 -8.85 12.76 3.30
N GLU A 378 -9.09 11.51 2.89
CA GLU A 378 -9.43 10.42 3.81
C GLU A 378 -8.23 10.01 4.67
N ALA A 379 -7.00 10.01 4.12
CA ALA A 379 -5.78 9.79 4.89
C ALA A 379 -5.51 10.91 5.90
N GLN A 380 -5.73 12.17 5.50
CA GLN A 380 -5.66 13.33 6.39
C GLN A 380 -6.75 13.26 7.47
N ALA A 381 -8.00 12.98 7.11
CA ALA A 381 -9.10 12.83 8.06
C ALA A 381 -8.83 11.71 9.06
N ARG A 382 -8.35 10.54 8.63
CA ARG A 382 -7.95 9.46 9.55
C ARG A 382 -6.80 9.86 10.47
N SER A 383 -5.85 10.68 10.00
CA SER A 383 -4.75 11.18 10.85
C SER A 383 -5.24 12.20 11.88
N VAL A 384 -6.21 13.05 11.50
CA VAL A 384 -6.83 14.04 12.37
C VAL A 384 -7.73 13.34 13.39
N ASP A 385 -8.58 12.40 12.96
CA ASP A 385 -9.44 11.61 13.85
C ASP A 385 -8.62 10.78 14.86
N ALA A 386 -7.51 10.17 14.43
CA ALA A 386 -6.61 9.45 15.32
C ALA A 386 -5.93 10.38 16.35
N ALA A 387 -5.56 11.60 15.95
CA ALA A 387 -5.00 12.61 16.85
C ALA A 387 -6.05 13.18 17.82
N GLN A 388 -7.28 13.42 17.33
CA GLN A 388 -8.40 13.95 18.12
C GLN A 388 -8.88 12.91 19.13
N GLN A 389 -9.07 11.65 18.73
CA GLN A 389 -9.44 10.55 19.63
C GLN A 389 -8.37 10.32 20.71
N SER A 390 -7.08 10.48 20.37
CA SER A 390 -6.00 10.42 21.35
C SER A 390 -5.99 11.61 22.31
N SER A 391 -6.43 12.80 21.89
CA SER A 391 -6.52 14.00 22.73
C SER A 391 -7.74 13.96 23.65
N ASP A 392 -8.91 13.59 23.12
CA ASP A 392 -10.16 13.49 23.88
C ASP A 392 -10.09 12.36 24.91
N ALA A 393 -9.49 11.21 24.57
CA ALA A 393 -9.22 10.14 25.54
C ALA A 393 -8.19 10.56 26.62
N ARG A 394 -7.33 11.54 26.34
CA ARG A 394 -6.34 12.10 27.30
C ARG A 394 -7.03 13.06 28.28
N LEU A 395 -7.91 13.93 27.80
CA LEU A 395 -8.73 14.86 28.58
C LEU A 395 -9.80 14.17 29.43
N GLN A 396 -10.43 13.11 28.91
CA GLN A 396 -11.41 12.32 29.67
C GLN A 396 -10.74 11.58 30.85
N ALA A 397 -9.56 10.99 30.62
CA ALA A 397 -8.80 10.30 31.66
C ALA A 397 -8.24 11.24 32.75
N LEU A 398 -8.10 12.53 32.46
CA LEU A 398 -7.71 13.58 33.40
C LEU A 398 -8.87 13.97 34.34
N LYS A 399 -10.13 13.89 33.86
CA LYS A 399 -11.33 14.22 34.65
C LYS A 399 -11.75 13.09 35.60
N ASP A 400 -11.50 11.83 35.25
CA ASP A 400 -11.95 10.66 36.04
C ASP A 400 -10.95 10.17 37.12
N MET A 401 -9.86 10.93 37.37
CA MET A 401 -8.90 10.74 38.48
C MET A 401 -8.55 9.28 38.86
N GLN A 402 -8.09 8.50 37.87
CA GLN A 402 -7.28 7.31 38.12
C GLN A 402 -5.90 7.53 37.50
N LEU A 403 -5.11 8.42 38.12
CA LEU A 403 -3.68 8.50 37.80
C LEU A 403 -3.03 7.20 38.31
N PRO A 404 -2.54 6.32 37.42
CA PRO A 404 -1.89 5.09 37.86
C PRO A 404 -0.64 5.47 38.67
N MET A 405 -0.39 4.77 39.77
CA MET A 405 0.86 4.89 40.49
C MET A 405 2.01 4.61 39.52
N GLY A 406 3.02 5.46 39.54
CA GLY A 406 4.17 5.40 38.63
C GLY A 406 4.06 6.25 37.37
N ALA A 407 2.99 7.02 37.16
CA ALA A 407 2.91 8.01 36.09
C ALA A 407 3.97 9.12 36.27
N TRP A 408 4.60 9.55 35.17
CA TRP A 408 5.50 10.70 35.15
C TRP A 408 4.75 11.97 34.77
N LEU A 409 4.91 13.01 35.57
CA LEU A 409 4.32 14.32 35.35
C LEU A 409 5.44 15.37 35.22
N GLY A 410 5.35 16.19 34.19
CA GLY A 410 6.15 17.40 34.03
C GLY A 410 5.38 18.58 34.60
N PHE A 411 5.93 19.23 35.63
CA PHE A 411 5.35 20.42 36.23
C PHE A 411 6.09 21.66 35.73
N HIS A 412 5.33 22.59 35.17
CA HIS A 412 5.82 23.84 34.58
C HIS A 412 5.65 25.05 35.51
N ASP A 413 5.19 24.83 36.74
CA ASP A 413 4.95 25.86 37.74
C ASP A 413 6.22 26.32 38.48
N THR A 414 7.35 25.66 38.22
CA THR A 414 8.66 25.92 38.83
C THR A 414 9.69 26.17 37.73
N GLN A 415 10.68 27.02 38.02
CA GLN A 415 11.84 27.24 37.13
C GLN A 415 13.12 26.80 37.83
N PRO A 416 13.85 25.79 37.30
CA PRO A 416 13.57 25.03 36.07
C PRO A 416 12.37 24.06 36.21
N PRO A 417 11.70 23.68 35.11
CA PRO A 417 10.57 22.76 35.13
C PRO A 417 10.99 21.41 35.71
N LEU A 418 10.17 20.84 36.59
CA LEU A 418 10.50 19.61 37.31
C LEU A 418 9.75 18.41 36.74
N MET A 419 10.45 17.28 36.63
CA MET A 419 9.87 16.00 36.25
C MET A 419 9.77 15.11 37.49
N ALA A 420 8.57 14.68 37.84
CA ALA A 420 8.37 13.84 39.00
C ALA A 420 7.40 12.69 38.74
N LYS A 421 7.74 11.53 39.30
CA LYS A 421 6.95 10.29 39.21
C LYS A 421 6.00 10.21 40.39
N LEU A 422 4.72 9.91 40.15
CA LEU A 422 3.77 9.65 41.22
C LEU A 422 4.14 8.35 41.96
N ALA A 423 4.64 8.46 43.20
CA ALA A 423 5.09 7.30 43.97
C ALA A 423 3.98 6.71 44.83
N VAL A 424 3.22 7.57 45.52
CA VAL A 424 2.20 7.17 46.48
C VAL A 424 1.05 8.17 46.45
N HIS A 425 -0.17 7.64 46.47
CA HIS A 425 -1.37 8.38 46.84
C HIS A 425 -1.79 7.93 48.24
N ASP A 426 -1.84 8.85 49.19
CA ASP A 426 -2.38 8.60 50.53
C ASP A 426 -3.86 9.00 50.56
N PRO A 427 -4.79 8.02 50.57
CA PRO A 427 -6.23 8.29 50.58
C PRO A 427 -6.74 8.84 51.92
N GLN A 428 -6.01 8.69 53.03
CA GLN A 428 -6.43 9.24 54.32
C GLN A 428 -6.13 10.73 54.42
N GLN A 429 -5.02 11.17 53.82
CA GLN A 429 -4.58 12.57 53.80
C GLN A 429 -4.89 13.28 52.47
N ASN A 430 -5.55 12.60 51.53
CA ASN A 430 -5.92 13.10 50.20
C ASN A 430 -4.76 13.78 49.46
N THR A 431 -3.58 13.17 49.56
CA THR A 431 -2.31 13.80 49.16
C THR A 431 -1.49 12.87 48.25
N TYR A 432 -0.87 13.46 47.23
CA TYR A 432 -0.04 12.80 46.23
C TYR A 432 1.44 13.12 46.48
N ILE A 433 2.28 12.07 46.51
CA ILE A 433 3.73 12.20 46.71
C ILE A 433 4.45 11.89 45.39
N PHE A 434 5.30 12.80 44.94
CA PHE A 434 6.06 12.69 43.72
C PHE A 434 7.56 12.58 44.00
N VAL A 435 8.25 11.70 43.26
CA VAL A 435 9.68 11.39 43.42
C VAL A 435 10.49 11.61 42.15
N ASP A 436 11.80 11.77 42.26
CA ASP A 436 12.73 11.86 41.13
C ASP A 436 13.05 10.47 40.53
N ARG A 437 13.96 10.43 39.54
CA ARG A 437 14.40 9.20 38.87
C ARG A 437 15.15 8.22 39.79
N ASN A 438 15.61 8.70 40.95
CA ASN A 438 16.34 7.93 41.96
C ASN A 438 15.45 7.56 43.17
N GLY A 439 14.16 7.90 43.15
CA GLY A 439 13.21 7.60 44.22
C GLY A 439 13.19 8.59 45.39
N ILE A 440 13.84 9.74 45.26
CA ILE A 440 13.86 10.81 46.28
C ILE A 440 12.60 11.66 46.17
N LYS A 441 11.94 11.96 47.29
CA LYS A 441 10.74 12.80 47.35
C LYS A 441 11.06 14.22 46.86
N LEU A 442 10.46 14.60 45.73
CA LEU A 442 10.54 15.94 45.16
C LEU A 442 9.41 16.84 45.64
N ARG A 443 8.17 16.31 45.71
CA ARG A 443 6.99 17.15 45.98
C ARG A 443 5.86 16.36 46.63
N GLN A 444 5.03 17.09 47.37
CA GLN A 444 3.78 16.59 47.94
C GLN A 444 2.68 17.62 47.61
N LEU A 445 1.57 17.17 47.02
CA LEU A 445 0.46 18.04 46.61
C LEU A 445 -0.87 17.46 47.10
N SER A 446 -1.75 18.30 47.62
CA SER A 446 -3.13 17.88 47.90
C SER A 446 -3.90 17.67 46.60
N ARG A 447 -5.00 16.92 46.65
CA ARG A 447 -5.88 16.72 45.51
C ARG A 447 -6.37 18.04 44.88
N GLU A 448 -6.71 19.03 45.71
CA GLU A 448 -7.19 20.34 45.26
C GLU A 448 -6.08 21.15 44.56
N GLN A 449 -4.86 21.14 45.10
CA GLN A 449 -3.71 21.80 44.49
C GLN A 449 -3.31 21.16 43.16
N LEU A 450 -3.42 19.84 43.07
CA LEU A 450 -3.18 19.12 41.83
C LEU A 450 -4.24 19.46 40.78
N HIS A 451 -5.52 19.56 41.17
CA HIS A 451 -6.60 20.02 40.30
C HIS A 451 -6.37 21.44 39.78
N GLU A 452 -6.00 22.37 40.66
CA GLU A 452 -5.76 23.77 40.27
C GLU A 452 -4.60 23.89 39.26
N LEU A 453 -3.54 23.09 39.42
CA LEU A 453 -2.42 23.07 38.48
C LEU A 453 -2.77 22.42 37.14
N ILE A 454 -3.68 21.43 37.13
CA ILE A 454 -4.21 20.83 35.90
C ILE A 454 -5.13 21.81 35.17
N ASP A 455 -6.04 22.49 35.88
CA ASP A 455 -6.95 23.48 35.28
C ASP A 455 -6.20 24.66 34.67
N LYS A 456 -5.06 25.03 35.25
CA LYS A 456 -4.15 26.05 34.72
C LYS A 456 -3.26 25.56 33.57
N GLY A 457 -3.34 24.29 33.18
CA GLY A 457 -2.53 23.70 32.10
C GLY A 457 -1.04 23.60 32.43
N MET A 458 -0.67 23.58 33.72
CA MET A 458 0.73 23.63 34.18
C MET A 458 1.35 22.24 34.40
N ILE A 459 0.64 21.17 34.00
CA ILE A 459 1.04 19.78 34.21
C ILE A 459 0.89 18.98 32.91
N ASP A 460 1.98 18.38 32.45
CA ASP A 460 1.99 17.45 31.32
C ASP A 460 2.17 16.01 31.81
N ILE A 461 1.27 15.11 31.42
CA ILE A 461 1.42 13.67 31.67
C ILE A 461 2.23 13.07 30.53
N LEU A 462 3.46 12.68 30.83
CA LEU A 462 4.43 12.22 29.84
C LEU A 462 4.34 10.71 29.60
N GLU A 463 3.93 9.90 30.59
CA GLU A 463 3.76 8.45 30.45
C GLU A 463 2.65 7.87 31.35
N LYS A 464 1.74 7.08 30.75
CA LYS A 464 0.87 6.15 31.48
C LYS A 464 1.56 4.79 31.54
N ARG A 465 2.32 4.49 32.60
CA ARG A 465 2.52 3.09 33.00
C ARG A 465 1.51 2.76 34.09
N SER A 466 0.65 1.77 33.87
CA SER A 466 0.00 1.10 34.99
C SER A 466 1.10 0.33 35.73
N SER A 467 1.52 0.81 36.90
CA SER A 467 2.43 0.05 37.74
C SER A 467 1.80 -1.30 38.08
N PHE A 468 2.58 -2.36 37.96
CA PHE A 468 2.26 -3.72 38.38
C PHE A 468 1.68 -3.78 39.82
N ARG A 469 2.06 -2.85 40.71
CA ARG A 469 1.48 -2.73 42.06
C ARG A 469 -0.01 -2.37 42.10
N ASP A 470 -0.52 -1.60 41.13
CA ASP A 470 -1.94 -1.22 41.07
C ASP A 470 -2.81 -2.38 40.59
N GLN A 471 -2.28 -3.26 39.73
CA GLN A 471 -2.96 -4.50 39.33
C GLN A 471 -3.03 -5.49 40.50
N VAL A 472 -1.99 -5.55 41.34
CA VAL A 472 -1.98 -6.41 42.55
C VAL A 472 -2.91 -5.86 43.64
N ARG A 473 -3.01 -4.55 43.83
CA ARG A 473 -3.97 -3.92 44.77
C ARG A 473 -5.44 -4.09 44.34
N ARG A 474 -5.75 -3.96 43.05
CA ARG A 474 -7.11 -4.21 42.52
C ARG A 474 -7.56 -5.67 42.70
N ARG A 475 -6.65 -6.63 42.73
CA ARG A 475 -6.97 -8.05 43.01
C ARG A 475 -7.08 -8.38 44.50
N THR A 476 -6.47 -7.58 45.38
CA THR A 476 -6.54 -7.80 46.83
C THR A 476 -7.70 -7.06 47.50
N GLN A 477 -8.30 -6.07 46.85
CA GLN A 477 -9.56 -5.45 47.28
C GLN A 477 -10.71 -5.88 46.35
N GLY A 478 -11.09 -7.16 46.45
CA GLY A 478 -12.39 -7.66 45.99
C GLY A 478 -13.48 -7.38 47.05
N PRO A 479 -14.77 -7.36 46.68
CA PRO A 479 -15.84 -6.78 47.48
C PRO A 479 -16.25 -7.73 48.61
N ASP A 480 -15.75 -7.48 49.81
CA ASP A 480 -16.44 -7.86 51.05
C ASP A 480 -17.02 -6.59 51.68
N ALA A 481 -18.34 -6.43 51.52
CA ALA A 481 -19.30 -5.91 52.51
C ALA A 481 -20.49 -5.22 51.84
N ARG A 482 -21.62 -5.95 51.89
CA ARG A 482 -23.04 -5.54 51.88
C ARG A 482 -23.70 -5.28 50.53
#